data_AF-A0AAU8MS45-F1
#
_entry.id   AF-A0AAU8MS45-F1
#
_cell.length_a   1.000
_cell.length_b   1.000
_cell.length_c   1.000
_cell.angle_alpha   90.00
_cell.angle_beta   90.00
_cell.angle_gamma   90.00
#
_symmetry.space_group_name_H-M   'P 1'
#
loop_
_entity.id
_entity.type
_entity.pdbx_description
1 polymer ?
#
loop_
_entity_poly.entity_id
_entity_poly.type
_entity_poly.pdbx_seq_one_letter_code
_entity_poly.pdbx_strand_id
1 'polypeptide(L)'
;MTLRETFERGAKAAARFSGHPLCFCLAVGVVLLWLLSGPVFGFSDTWQLIINTGTTIVTFLMVFLIQNSQNRDAAAVQIKLDELIRATLKAENALLDLEELDEDTQERFRRRYEALAKKARRLSDRSRRGGPADVGADAPGSDAEPSPPGGGASTPT
;
A
#
# COMPACT_ATOMS: atom_id res chain seq x y z
N MET A 1 -10.97 6.85 29.62
CA MET A 1 -9.80 6.44 28.81
C MET A 1 -9.44 5.02 29.20
N THR A 2 -9.54 4.08 28.28
CA THR A 2 -9.33 2.66 28.58
C THR A 2 -7.83 2.34 28.64
N LEU A 3 -7.42 1.46 29.55
CA LEU A 3 -6.02 1.01 29.71
C LEU A 3 -5.39 0.50 28.40
N ARG A 4 -6.21 0.00 27.48
CA ARG A 4 -5.77 -0.42 26.14
C ARG A 4 -5.33 0.76 25.27
N GLU A 5 -6.03 1.89 25.32
CA GLU A 5 -5.68 3.08 24.52
C GLU A 5 -4.39 3.75 25.01
N THR A 6 -4.15 3.78 26.33
CA THR A 6 -2.90 4.32 26.90
C THR A 6 -1.72 3.39 26.65
N PHE A 7 -1.92 2.07 26.76
CA PHE A 7 -0.92 1.08 26.39
C PHE A 7 -0.59 1.13 24.90
N GLU A 8 -1.59 1.20 24.01
CA GLU A 8 -1.34 1.28 22.57
C GLU A 8 -0.62 2.57 22.16
N ARG A 9 -0.94 3.70 22.78
CA ARG A 9 -0.21 4.96 22.55
C ARG A 9 1.22 4.89 23.08
N GLY A 10 1.42 4.34 24.28
CA GLY A 10 2.75 4.12 24.85
C GLY A 10 3.60 3.17 24.00
N ALA A 11 3.01 2.07 23.54
CA ALA A 11 3.67 1.10 22.67
C ALA A 11 4.01 1.68 21.29
N LYS A 12 3.11 2.46 20.67
CA LYS A 12 3.39 3.18 19.40
C LYS A 12 4.46 4.24 19.58
N ALA A 13 4.46 4.97 20.69
CA ALA A 13 5.48 5.96 21.02
C ALA A 13 6.85 5.30 21.25
N ALA A 14 6.90 4.23 22.05
CA ALA A 14 8.13 3.46 22.30
C ALA A 14 8.68 2.82 21.02
N ALA A 15 7.82 2.28 20.15
CA ALA A 15 8.23 1.72 18.86
C ALA A 15 8.79 2.79 17.91
N ARG A 16 8.20 3.99 17.88
CA ARG A 16 8.74 5.13 17.11
C ARG A 16 10.05 5.67 17.71
N PHE A 17 10.19 5.65 19.04
CA PHE A 17 11.38 6.12 19.73
C PHE A 17 12.56 5.14 19.53
N SER A 18 12.33 3.84 19.68
CA SER A 18 13.33 2.77 19.50
C SER A 18 13.97 2.77 18.10
N GLY A 19 13.20 3.11 17.05
CA GLY A 19 13.69 3.13 15.67
C GLY A 19 14.40 4.42 15.23
N HIS A 20 14.45 5.47 16.05
CA HIS A 20 14.96 6.79 15.62
C HIS A 20 16.42 7.00 16.05
N PRO A 21 17.37 7.32 15.14
CA PRO A 21 18.78 7.48 15.46
C PRO A 21 19.07 8.56 16.51
N LEU A 22 18.19 9.56 16.68
CA LEU A 22 18.31 10.55 17.76
C LEU A 22 18.17 9.93 19.16
N CYS A 23 17.43 8.84 19.32
CA CYS A 23 17.29 8.14 20.61
C CYS A 23 18.57 7.44 21.02
N PHE A 24 19.32 6.92 20.05
CA PHE A 24 20.64 6.37 20.30
C PHE A 24 21.60 7.46 20.78
N CYS A 25 21.62 8.62 20.11
CA CYS A 25 22.42 9.78 20.56
C CYS A 25 22.04 10.26 21.96
N LEU A 26 20.73 10.31 22.28
CA LEU A 26 20.24 10.65 23.61
C LEU A 26 20.68 9.62 24.67
N ALA A 27 20.57 8.33 24.36
CA ALA A 27 21.01 7.26 25.27
C ALA A 27 22.51 7.35 25.55
N VAL A 28 23.33 7.56 24.51
CA VAL A 28 24.77 7.79 24.66
C VAL A 28 25.04 9.02 25.51
N GLY A 29 24.31 10.12 25.29
CA GLY A 29 24.42 11.34 26.09
C GLY A 29 24.12 11.11 27.58
N VAL A 30 23.08 10.33 27.89
CA VAL A 30 22.74 9.95 29.28
C VAL A 30 23.84 9.13 29.92
N VAL A 31 24.41 8.16 29.19
CA VAL A 31 25.53 7.33 29.68
C VAL A 31 26.78 8.19 29.96
N LEU A 32 27.10 9.13 29.07
CA LEU A 32 28.22 10.06 29.26
C LEU A 32 28.00 10.96 30.48
N LEU A 33 26.81 11.52 30.64
CA LEU A 33 26.47 12.36 31.80
C LEU A 33 26.61 11.58 33.11
N TRP A 34 26.15 10.32 33.13
CA TRP A 34 26.32 9.44 34.27
C TRP A 34 27.80 9.15 34.56
N LEU A 35 28.62 8.89 33.53
CA LEU A 35 30.06 8.68 33.68
C LEU A 35 30.76 9.90 34.28
N LEU A 36 30.41 11.10 33.80
CA LEU A 36 30.92 12.39 34.29
C LEU A 36 30.52 12.67 35.75
N SER A 37 29.40 12.12 36.22
CA SER A 37 29.00 12.23 37.63
C SER A 37 29.83 11.33 38.57
N GLY A 38 30.45 10.26 38.07
CA GLY A 38 31.20 9.28 38.88
C GLY A 38 32.32 9.88 39.76
N PRO A 39 33.20 10.74 39.23
CA PRO A 39 34.23 11.43 40.01
C PRO A 39 33.67 12.33 41.11
N VAL A 40 32.51 12.95 40.91
CA VAL A 40 31.86 13.83 41.91
C VAL A 40 31.33 13.02 43.09
N PHE A 41 30.85 11.79 42.83
CA PHE A 41 30.30 10.89 43.84
C PHE A 41 31.29 9.84 44.35
N GLY A 42 32.58 9.97 44.01
CA GLY A 42 33.63 9.05 44.47
C GLY A 42 33.40 7.58 44.08
N PHE A 43 32.71 7.32 42.97
CA PHE A 43 32.33 5.96 42.54
C PHE A 43 31.59 5.14 43.62
N SER A 44 30.74 5.80 44.41
CA SER A 44 29.98 5.17 45.50
C SER A 44 29.10 3.99 45.07
N ASP A 45 28.74 3.14 46.03
CA ASP A 45 27.84 1.99 45.80
C ASP A 45 26.48 2.44 45.23
N THR A 46 25.96 3.60 45.64
CA THR A 46 24.72 4.17 45.11
C THR A 46 24.85 4.57 43.63
N TRP A 47 26.01 5.09 43.23
CA TRP A 47 26.28 5.47 41.83
C TRP A 47 26.29 4.26 40.90
N GLN A 48 26.88 3.14 41.34
CA GLN A 48 26.86 1.87 40.62
C GLN A 48 25.49 1.18 40.65
N LEU A 49 24.77 1.26 41.77
CA LEU A 49 23.44 0.68 41.91
C LEU A 49 22.44 1.29 40.92
N ILE A 50 22.49 2.61 40.72
CA ILE A 50 21.60 3.30 39.78
C ILE A 50 21.75 2.79 38.35
N ILE A 51 22.98 2.63 37.84
CA ILE A 51 23.18 2.15 36.46
C ILE A 51 22.80 0.67 36.34
N ASN A 52 23.12 -0.15 37.35
CA ASN A 52 22.89 -1.58 37.30
C ASN A 52 21.38 -1.89 37.35
N THR A 53 20.66 -1.28 38.29
CA THR A 53 19.21 -1.39 38.39
C THR A 53 18.51 -0.79 37.17
N GLY A 54 18.94 0.39 36.71
CA GLY A 54 18.35 1.06 35.55
C GLY A 54 18.53 0.25 34.25
N THR A 55 19.74 -0.22 34.00
CA THR A 55 20.05 -1.03 32.81
C THR A 55 19.31 -2.36 32.85
N THR A 56 19.14 -2.97 34.03
CA THR A 56 18.36 -4.20 34.18
C THR A 56 16.90 -3.98 33.78
N ILE A 57 16.25 -2.92 34.26
CA ILE A 57 14.88 -2.58 33.88
C ILE A 57 14.77 -2.32 32.37
N VAL A 58 15.67 -1.51 31.82
CA VAL A 58 15.69 -1.21 30.38
C VAL A 58 15.90 -2.48 29.55
N THR A 59 16.80 -3.36 29.97
CA THR A 59 17.07 -4.63 29.29
C THR A 59 15.86 -5.55 29.35
N PHE A 60 15.22 -5.68 30.51
CA PHE A 60 13.96 -6.43 30.63
C PHE A 60 12.90 -5.90 29.66
N LEU A 61 12.67 -4.59 29.64
CA LEU A 61 11.74 -3.96 28.71
C LEU A 61 12.14 -4.17 27.25
N MET A 62 13.44 -4.06 26.94
CA MET A 62 13.98 -4.27 25.59
C MET A 62 13.74 -5.70 25.11
N VAL A 63 13.96 -6.71 25.95
CA VAL A 63 13.66 -8.11 25.63
C VAL A 63 12.18 -8.27 25.28
N PHE A 64 11.28 -7.71 26.09
CA PHE A 64 9.84 -7.73 25.78
C PHE A 64 9.50 -7.01 24.47
N LEU A 65 10.12 -5.85 24.20
CA LEU A 65 9.91 -5.09 22.97
C LEU A 65 10.42 -5.84 21.73
N ILE A 66 11.61 -6.44 21.83
CA ILE A 66 12.21 -7.27 20.79
C ILE A 66 11.29 -8.46 20.52
N GLN A 67 10.86 -9.17 21.56
CA GLN A 67 9.94 -10.31 21.41
C GLN A 67 8.61 -9.90 20.78
N ASN A 68 8.05 -8.74 21.16
CA ASN A 68 6.82 -8.23 20.55
C ASN A 68 7.00 -7.86 19.07
N SER A 69 8.11 -7.22 18.70
CA SER A 69 8.42 -6.92 17.30
C SER A 69 8.63 -8.21 16.50
N GLN A 70 9.44 -9.14 17.03
CA GLN A 70 9.73 -10.43 16.41
C GLN A 70 8.45 -11.26 16.20
N ASN A 71 7.54 -11.27 17.18
CA ASN A 71 6.28 -11.99 17.06
C ASN A 71 5.39 -11.42 15.93
N ARG A 72 5.35 -10.09 15.79
CA ARG A 72 4.59 -9.44 14.71
C ARG A 72 5.24 -9.65 13.34
N ASP A 73 6.57 -9.56 13.27
CA ASP A 73 7.32 -9.73 12.02
C ASP A 73 7.21 -11.18 11.52
N ALA A 74 7.24 -12.17 12.42
CA ALA A 74 7.01 -13.58 12.09
C ALA A 74 5.62 -13.80 11.47
N ALA A 75 4.56 -13.22 12.05
CA ALA A 75 3.21 -13.31 11.51
C ALA A 75 3.08 -12.66 10.12
N ALA A 76 3.74 -11.51 9.91
CA ALA A 76 3.72 -10.83 8.61
C ALA A 76 4.45 -11.63 7.52
N VAL A 77 5.52 -12.35 7.86
CA VAL A 77 6.23 -13.24 6.94
C VAL A 77 5.33 -14.41 6.50
N GLN A 78 4.60 -15.03 7.43
CA GLN A 78 3.66 -16.10 7.10
C GLN A 78 2.58 -15.64 6.11
N ILE A 79 1.94 -14.49 6.36
CA ILE A 79 0.93 -13.94 5.45
C ILE A 79 1.50 -13.67 4.05
N LYS A 80 2.72 -13.14 3.96
CA LYS A 80 3.38 -12.91 2.66
C LYS A 80 3.68 -14.21 1.93
N LEU A 81 4.10 -15.26 2.65
CA LEU A 81 4.33 -16.58 2.09
C LEU A 81 3.03 -17.21 1.59
N ASP A 82 1.95 -17.13 2.38
CA ASP A 82 0.63 -17.63 1.99
C ASP A 82 0.12 -16.93 0.72
N GLU A 83 0.30 -15.62 0.63
CA GLU A 83 -0.09 -14.86 -0.56
C GLU A 83 0.76 -15.22 -1.79
N LEU A 84 2.07 -15.47 -1.62
CA LEU A 84 2.93 -15.96 -2.70
C LEU A 84 2.49 -17.35 -3.18
N ILE A 85 2.24 -18.29 -2.26
CA ILE A 85 1.75 -19.63 -2.60
C ILE A 85 0.41 -19.54 -3.33
N ARG A 86 -0.49 -18.68 -2.84
CA ARG A 86 -1.79 -18.46 -3.47
C ARG A 86 -1.67 -17.85 -4.86
N ALA A 87 -0.77 -16.88 -5.04
CA ALA A 87 -0.52 -16.27 -6.34
C ALA A 87 0.05 -17.29 -7.34
N THR A 88 0.97 -18.16 -6.90
CA THR A 88 1.51 -19.23 -7.75
C THR A 88 0.46 -20.29 -8.08
N LEU A 89 -0.37 -20.72 -7.12
CA LEU A 89 -1.47 -21.66 -7.38
C LEU A 89 -2.54 -21.05 -8.30
N LYS A 90 -2.82 -19.76 -8.19
CA LYS A 90 -3.77 -19.07 -9.06
C LYS A 90 -3.20 -18.88 -10.47
N ALA A 91 -1.89 -18.67 -10.59
CA ALA A 91 -1.21 -18.64 -11.88
C ALA A 91 -1.20 -20.02 -12.54
N GLU A 92 -0.94 -21.08 -11.77
CA GLU A 92 -1.00 -22.47 -12.26
C GLU A 92 -2.42 -22.85 -12.67
N ASN A 93 -3.43 -22.57 -11.83
CA ASN A 93 -4.83 -22.79 -12.19
C ASN A 93 -5.26 -21.95 -13.40
N ALA A 94 -4.84 -20.69 -13.54
CA ALA A 94 -5.16 -19.89 -14.72
C ALA A 94 -4.49 -20.40 -16.00
N LEU A 95 -3.34 -21.08 -15.88
CA LEU A 95 -2.62 -21.70 -17.00
C LEU A 95 -3.25 -23.05 -17.36
N LEU A 96 -3.68 -23.83 -16.36
CA LEU A 96 -4.45 -25.06 -16.54
C LEU A 96 -5.84 -24.78 -17.12
N ASP A 97 -6.52 -23.74 -16.65
CA ASP A 97 -7.80 -23.23 -17.19
C ASP A 97 -7.62 -22.58 -18.58
N LEU A 98 -6.39 -22.23 -18.98
CA LEU A 98 -6.06 -21.83 -20.36
C LEU A 98 -5.88 -23.03 -21.31
N GLU A 99 -5.42 -24.18 -20.81
CA GLU A 99 -5.38 -25.46 -21.54
C GLU A 99 -6.74 -26.17 -21.55
N GLU A 100 -7.53 -26.00 -20.48
CA GLU A 100 -8.85 -26.60 -20.26
C GLU A 100 -9.99 -25.59 -20.48
N LEU A 101 -9.69 -24.45 -21.14
CA LEU A 101 -10.72 -23.53 -21.61
C LEU A 101 -11.54 -24.28 -22.68
N ASP A 102 -12.65 -24.84 -22.22
CA ASP A 102 -13.67 -25.58 -22.97
C ASP A 102 -13.78 -25.10 -24.42
N GLU A 103 -13.79 -26.05 -25.36
CA GLU A 103 -13.71 -25.82 -26.82
C GLU A 103 -14.70 -24.72 -27.27
N ASP A 104 -15.87 -24.65 -26.62
CA ASP A 104 -16.92 -23.63 -26.80
C ASP A 104 -16.49 -22.19 -26.44
N THR A 105 -15.62 -22.01 -25.45
CA THR A 105 -15.10 -20.68 -25.05
C THR A 105 -14.03 -20.21 -26.01
N GLN A 106 -13.14 -21.10 -26.48
CA GLN A 106 -12.22 -20.79 -27.58
C GLN A 106 -13.00 -20.44 -28.85
N GLU A 107 -14.06 -21.19 -29.18
CA GLU A 107 -14.89 -20.90 -30.34
C GLU A 107 -15.63 -19.56 -30.22
N ARG A 108 -16.12 -19.20 -29.02
CA ARG A 108 -16.69 -17.87 -28.74
C ARG A 108 -15.69 -16.74 -28.95
N PHE A 109 -14.44 -16.88 -28.47
CA PHE A 109 -13.39 -15.90 -28.71
C PHE A 109 -13.07 -15.78 -30.21
N ARG A 110 -12.92 -16.92 -30.90
CA ARG A 110 -12.67 -16.96 -32.35
C ARG A 110 -13.77 -16.24 -33.13
N ARG A 111 -15.04 -16.55 -32.87
CA ARG A 111 -16.20 -15.89 -33.51
C ARG A 111 -16.23 -14.39 -33.24
N ARG A 112 -15.88 -13.96 -32.02
CA ARG A 112 -15.83 -12.53 -31.65
C ARG A 112 -14.74 -11.78 -32.41
N TYR A 113 -13.55 -12.37 -32.54
CA TYR A 113 -12.45 -11.80 -33.32
C TYR A 113 -12.72 -11.81 -34.82
N GLU A 114 -13.34 -12.87 -35.37
CA GLU A 114 -13.77 -12.91 -36.76
C GLU A 114 -14.81 -11.84 -37.07
N ALA A 115 -15.79 -11.62 -36.19
CA ALA A 115 -16.79 -10.57 -36.34
C ALA A 115 -16.14 -9.17 -36.34
N LEU A 116 -15.17 -8.93 -35.45
CA LEU A 116 -14.39 -7.69 -35.40
C LEU A 116 -13.57 -7.49 -36.69
N ALA A 117 -12.87 -8.52 -37.16
CA ALA A 117 -12.10 -8.48 -38.40
C ALA A 117 -12.99 -8.22 -39.63
N LYS A 118 -14.19 -8.82 -39.67
CA LYS A 118 -15.17 -8.62 -40.74
C LYS A 118 -15.72 -7.18 -40.73
N LYS A 119 -15.95 -6.62 -39.54
CA LYS A 119 -16.37 -5.22 -39.37
C LYS A 119 -15.26 -4.25 -39.78
N ALA A 120 -14.02 -4.52 -39.40
CA ALA A 120 -12.85 -3.75 -39.81
C ALA A 120 -12.65 -3.78 -41.33
N ARG A 121 -12.70 -4.96 -41.97
CA ARG A 121 -12.62 -5.09 -43.43
C ARG A 121 -13.74 -4.31 -44.14
N ARG A 122 -14.99 -4.37 -43.66
CA ARG A 122 -16.11 -3.58 -44.22
C ARG A 122 -15.94 -2.07 -44.06
N LEU A 123 -15.30 -1.62 -42.98
CA LEU A 123 -14.96 -0.21 -42.77
C LEU A 123 -13.84 0.22 -43.72
N SER A 124 -12.78 -0.58 -43.86
CA SER A 124 -11.69 -0.32 -44.81
C SER A 124 -12.15 -0.36 -46.26
N ASP A 125 -13.04 -1.29 -46.63
CA ASP A 125 -13.55 -1.44 -48.00
C ASP A 125 -14.55 -0.33 -48.37
N ARG A 126 -15.30 0.17 -47.39
CA ARG A 126 -16.15 1.37 -47.52
C ARG A 126 -15.32 2.65 -47.57
N SER A 127 -14.23 2.73 -46.82
CA SER A 127 -13.25 3.81 -46.91
C SER A 127 -12.47 3.78 -48.24
N ARG A 128 -12.39 2.61 -48.90
CA ARG A 128 -11.73 2.43 -50.20
C ARG A 128 -12.69 2.66 -51.38
N ARG A 129 -13.99 2.42 -51.21
CA ARG A 129 -15.05 2.80 -52.17
C ARG A 129 -15.49 4.26 -52.06
N GLY A 130 -15.25 4.91 -50.92
CA GLY A 130 -15.51 6.33 -50.71
C GLY A 130 -14.22 7.15 -50.71
N GLY A 131 -13.79 7.61 -51.88
CA GLY A 131 -12.80 8.68 -51.99
C GLY A 131 -12.88 9.38 -53.34
N PRO A 132 -12.55 10.68 -53.43
CA PRO A 132 -12.97 11.81 -52.60
C PRO A 132 -14.20 12.49 -53.25
N ALA A 133 -15.26 12.76 -52.47
CA ALA A 133 -16.25 13.75 -52.91
C ALA A 133 -15.68 15.12 -52.53
N ASP A 134 -15.29 15.86 -53.56
CA ASP A 134 -15.34 17.31 -53.70
C ASP A 134 -15.53 18.09 -52.38
N VAL A 135 -14.42 18.61 -51.86
CA VAL A 135 -14.42 19.62 -50.80
C VAL A 135 -14.11 20.94 -51.49
N GLY A 136 -15.15 21.71 -51.82
CA GLY A 136 -14.98 23.05 -52.35
C GLY A 136 -16.31 23.80 -52.49
N ALA A 137 -16.44 24.87 -51.70
CA ALA A 137 -17.51 25.89 -51.70
C ALA A 137 -18.88 25.39 -51.18
N ASP A 138 -19.54 26.01 -50.21
CA ASP A 138 -19.52 27.38 -49.71
C ASP A 138 -19.86 27.38 -48.21
N ALA A 139 -19.12 28.17 -47.44
CA ALA A 139 -19.58 28.69 -46.15
C ALA A 139 -20.48 29.94 -46.43
N PRO A 140 -21.07 30.64 -45.46
CA PRO A 140 -21.26 30.41 -44.02
C PRO A 140 -22.72 30.72 -43.58
N GLY A 141 -23.04 30.59 -42.30
CA GLY A 141 -24.26 31.18 -41.73
C GLY A 141 -24.64 30.50 -40.43
N SER A 142 -24.13 30.98 -39.29
CA SER A 142 -24.85 31.94 -38.46
C SER A 142 -26.02 31.26 -37.76
N ASP A 143 -25.80 30.91 -36.49
CA ASP A 143 -26.51 31.54 -35.36
C ASP A 143 -26.74 30.59 -34.19
N ALA A 144 -26.40 31.15 -33.03
CA ALA A 144 -27.01 30.92 -31.74
C ALA A 144 -26.90 29.51 -31.14
N GLU A 145 -25.90 29.36 -30.27
CA GLU A 145 -26.11 28.66 -29.00
C GLU A 145 -27.22 29.40 -28.22
N PRO A 146 -28.23 28.68 -27.67
CA PRO A 146 -28.47 28.85 -26.25
C PRO A 146 -28.82 27.57 -25.50
N SER A 147 -28.15 27.46 -24.35
CA SER A 147 -28.37 26.77 -23.07
C SER A 147 -29.62 25.89 -22.82
N PRO A 148 -29.49 24.86 -21.95
CA PRO A 148 -30.55 23.91 -21.63
C PRO A 148 -31.58 24.47 -20.61
N PRO A 149 -32.85 24.03 -20.63
CA PRO A 149 -33.77 24.29 -19.53
C PRO A 149 -33.61 23.24 -18.43
N GLY A 150 -33.61 23.69 -17.19
CA GLY A 150 -33.41 22.87 -15.99
C GLY A 150 -34.69 22.41 -15.27
N GLY A 151 -34.46 21.95 -14.04
CA GLY A 151 -35.46 21.68 -12.99
C GLY A 151 -35.81 20.18 -12.87
N GLY A 152 -35.78 19.52 -11.71
CA GLY A 152 -35.55 19.94 -10.32
C GLY A 152 -36.19 18.91 -9.37
N ALA A 153 -35.93 19.12 -8.08
CA ALA A 153 -36.63 18.60 -6.90
C ALA A 153 -36.31 17.15 -6.44
N SER A 154 -36.23 16.81 -5.15
CA SER A 154 -36.05 17.55 -3.88
C SER A 154 -35.77 16.50 -2.80
N THR A 155 -34.88 16.81 -1.87
CA THR A 155 -34.74 16.14 -0.56
C THR A 155 -35.81 16.64 0.40
N PRO A 156 -36.37 15.80 1.29
CA PRO A 156 -36.93 16.27 2.54
C PRO A 156 -36.04 15.91 3.73
N THR A 157 -36.16 16.80 4.71
CA THR A 157 -35.68 16.85 6.09
C THR A 157 -35.78 15.56 6.88
#